data_AF-A0A9W8A5Z8-F1
#
_entry.id   AF-A0A9W8A5Z8-F1
#
_cell.length_a   1.000
_cell.length_b   1.000
_cell.length_c   1.000
_cell.angle_alpha   90.00
_cell.angle_beta   90.00
_cell.angle_gamma   90.00
#
_symmetry.space_group_name_H-M   'P 1'
#
loop_
_entity.id
_entity.type
_entity.pdbx_description
1 polymer ?
#
loop_
_entity_poly.entity_id
_entity_poly.type
_entity_poly.pdbx_seq_one_letter_code
_entity_poly.pdbx_strand_id
1 'polypeptide(L)'
;MLRLTKLFHDDVHRVYLKSWIRERFRDSRRITSPKTSSERINEAKEVRSTMKQAIEGDHKKLKYIDDLAYGRRGRIAMIIGEIKQYKNMKKPCRYLKDMRSLTSIKHDSHPAYAIPFDQRIFKPDPKILQLTPEFIKEQRIKNAKRIDPKDLVIHKVVTTYGFWFYRIKGRKQPNWLGKKIKELNRQYDKRTKHYKLMEEYLEEMAEEERFLNHLGVDDHGYSKYTILK
;
A
#
# COMPACT_ATOMS: atom_id res chain seq x y z
N MET A 1 13.42 -9.85 -30.93
CA MET A 1 14.25 -9.94 -29.70
C MET A 1 14.13 -11.28 -28.99
N LEU A 2 12.93 -11.81 -28.70
CA LEU A 2 12.80 -13.13 -28.03
C LEU A 2 13.43 -14.33 -28.78
N ARG A 3 13.60 -14.23 -30.11
CA ARG A 3 14.38 -15.22 -30.87
C ARG A 3 15.88 -15.12 -30.56
N LEU A 4 16.41 -13.90 -30.47
CA LEU A 4 17.82 -13.63 -30.14
C LEU A 4 18.17 -14.12 -28.74
N THR A 5 17.26 -14.01 -27.77
CA THR A 5 17.53 -14.50 -26.41
C THR A 5 17.80 -16.00 -26.37
N LYS A 6 17.31 -16.78 -27.34
CA LYS A 6 17.58 -18.23 -27.39
C LYS A 6 19.01 -18.57 -27.83
N LEU A 7 19.70 -17.63 -28.48
CA LEU A 7 21.05 -17.82 -29.01
C LEU A 7 22.14 -17.64 -27.94
N PHE A 8 21.80 -17.12 -26.77
CA PHE A 8 22.75 -17.00 -25.66
C PHE A 8 23.02 -18.37 -25.05
N HIS A 9 24.31 -18.68 -24.80
CA HIS A 9 24.73 -19.96 -24.23
C HIS A 9 24.32 -20.11 -22.76
N ASP A 10 24.40 -19.04 -21.96
CA ASP A 10 24.05 -19.06 -20.54
C ASP A 10 22.52 -18.98 -20.30
N ASP A 11 21.99 -19.98 -19.61
CA ASP A 11 20.61 -20.07 -19.13
C ASP A 11 20.15 -18.84 -18.34
N VAL A 12 21.00 -18.30 -17.46
CA VAL A 12 20.69 -17.11 -16.65
C VAL A 12 20.46 -15.92 -17.56
N HIS A 13 21.31 -15.72 -18.57
CA HIS A 13 21.11 -14.68 -19.57
C HIS A 13 19.80 -14.88 -20.34
N ARG A 14 19.50 -16.11 -20.79
CA ARG A 14 18.26 -16.40 -21.52
C ARG A 14 17.02 -16.07 -20.71
N VAL A 15 16.97 -16.52 -19.44
CA VAL A 15 15.84 -16.29 -18.53
C VAL A 15 15.69 -14.81 -18.21
N TYR A 16 16.81 -14.14 -17.89
CA TYR A 16 16.86 -12.70 -17.63
C TYR A 16 16.30 -11.91 -18.80
N LEU A 17 16.91 -12.05 -19.99
CA LEU A 17 16.55 -11.27 -21.16
C LEU A 17 15.10 -11.54 -21.57
N LYS A 18 14.67 -12.81 -21.61
CA LYS A 18 13.29 -13.18 -21.96
C LYS A 18 12.27 -12.52 -21.01
N SER A 19 12.54 -12.56 -19.71
CA SER A 19 11.61 -12.03 -18.69
C SER A 19 11.55 -10.50 -18.73
N TRP A 20 12.71 -9.84 -18.80
CA TRP A 20 12.79 -8.38 -18.84
C TRP A 20 12.30 -7.78 -20.15
N ILE A 21 12.56 -8.41 -21.30
CA ILE A 21 11.96 -7.96 -22.57
C ILE A 21 10.44 -8.01 -22.46
N ARG A 22 9.85 -9.10 -21.95
CA ARG A 22 8.40 -9.20 -21.79
C ARG A 22 7.84 -8.16 -20.83
N GLU A 23 8.52 -7.92 -19.71
CA GLU A 23 8.12 -6.90 -18.74
C GLU A 23 8.13 -5.50 -19.34
N ARG A 24 9.20 -5.12 -20.06
CA ARG A 24 9.31 -3.81 -20.70
C ARG A 24 8.25 -3.58 -21.77
N PHE A 25 7.94 -4.58 -22.58
CA PHE A 25 6.86 -4.45 -23.57
C PHE A 25 5.48 -4.32 -22.92
N ARG A 26 5.24 -5.01 -21.79
CA ARG A 26 3.98 -4.90 -21.06
C ARG A 26 3.82 -3.54 -20.40
N ASP A 27 4.89 -3.06 -19.76
CA ASP A 27 4.91 -1.74 -19.12
C ASP A 27 4.66 -0.63 -20.16
N SER A 28 5.30 -0.74 -21.33
CA SER A 28 5.13 0.21 -22.44
C SER A 28 3.76 0.17 -23.12
N ARG A 29 2.93 -0.87 -22.91
CA ARG A 29 1.58 -0.99 -23.52
C ARG A 29 0.66 0.19 -23.14
N ARG A 30 0.91 0.82 -22.00
CA ARG A 30 0.08 1.90 -21.44
C ARG A 30 0.53 3.29 -21.89
N ILE A 31 1.62 3.38 -22.65
CA ILE A 31 2.14 4.64 -23.13
C ILE A 31 1.24 5.15 -24.25
N THR A 32 0.65 6.34 -24.05
CA THR A 32 -0.22 6.98 -25.02
C THR A 32 0.48 8.07 -25.83
N SER A 33 1.55 8.68 -25.29
CA SER A 33 2.24 9.77 -25.96
C SER A 33 3.13 9.25 -27.11
N PRO A 34 2.95 9.78 -28.34
CA PRO A 34 3.74 9.36 -29.51
C PRO A 34 5.24 9.56 -29.31
N LYS A 35 5.64 10.67 -28.67
CA LYS A 35 7.04 10.97 -28.37
C LYS A 35 7.67 9.87 -27.50
N THR A 36 7.04 9.57 -26.37
CA THR A 36 7.53 8.52 -25.46
C THR A 36 7.49 7.13 -26.10
N SER A 37 6.51 6.85 -26.97
CA SER A 37 6.47 5.59 -27.72
C SER A 37 7.66 5.49 -28.69
N SER A 38 8.00 6.57 -29.39
CA SER A 38 9.16 6.62 -30.28
C SER A 38 10.48 6.42 -29.53
N GLU A 39 10.64 7.08 -28.38
CA GLU A 39 11.79 6.89 -27.48
C GLU A 39 11.94 5.42 -27.06
N ARG A 40 10.86 4.76 -26.63
CA ARG A 40 10.89 3.32 -26.27
C ARG A 40 11.22 2.41 -27.44
N ILE A 41 10.74 2.74 -28.64
CA ILE A 41 11.06 1.98 -29.85
C ILE A 41 12.56 2.12 -30.19
N ASN A 42 13.13 3.30 -30.04
CA ASN A 42 14.57 3.53 -30.26
C ASN A 42 15.42 2.80 -29.21
N GLU A 43 15.08 2.87 -27.93
CA GLU A 43 15.70 2.06 -26.87
C GLU A 43 15.63 0.56 -27.22
N ALA A 44 14.49 0.06 -27.71
CA ALA A 44 14.33 -1.34 -28.10
C ALA A 44 15.23 -1.72 -29.30
N LYS A 45 15.45 -0.81 -30.25
CA LYS A 45 16.39 -1.02 -31.36
C LYS A 45 17.84 -1.09 -30.87
N GLU A 46 18.23 -0.22 -29.95
CA GLU A 46 19.57 -0.23 -29.34
C GLU A 46 19.83 -1.50 -28.53
N VAL A 47 18.85 -1.94 -27.74
CA VAL A 47 18.93 -3.21 -27.00
C VAL A 47 19.06 -4.38 -27.97
N ARG A 48 18.29 -4.40 -29.07
CA ARG A 48 18.40 -5.44 -30.10
C ARG A 48 19.79 -5.45 -30.75
N SER A 49 20.35 -4.28 -31.04
CA SER A 49 21.70 -4.15 -31.61
C SER A 49 22.75 -4.67 -30.64
N THR A 50 22.68 -4.25 -29.38
CA THR A 50 23.56 -4.71 -28.29
C THR A 50 23.51 -6.23 -28.11
N MET A 51 22.32 -6.84 -28.16
CA MET A 51 22.19 -8.30 -28.10
C MET A 51 22.84 -9.00 -29.29
N LYS A 52 22.71 -8.46 -30.51
CA LYS A 52 23.35 -9.03 -31.70
C LYS A 52 24.87 -9.00 -31.58
N GLN A 53 25.42 -7.83 -31.25
CA GLN A 53 26.86 -7.66 -31.05
C GLN A 53 27.40 -8.62 -29.98
N ALA A 54 26.68 -8.80 -28.88
CA ALA A 54 27.06 -9.75 -27.84
C ALA A 54 27.07 -11.21 -28.33
N ILE A 55 26.14 -11.59 -29.22
CA ILE A 55 26.08 -12.93 -29.84
C ILE A 55 27.21 -13.09 -30.88
N GLU A 56 27.54 -12.03 -31.60
CA GLU A 56 28.61 -11.98 -32.61
C GLU A 56 30.03 -12.01 -31.99
N GLY A 57 30.14 -11.95 -30.65
CA GLY A 57 31.41 -12.08 -29.92
C GLY A 57 31.94 -10.79 -29.31
N ASP A 58 31.18 -9.69 -29.29
CA ASP A 58 31.59 -8.48 -28.58
C ASP A 58 31.56 -8.72 -27.06
N HIS A 59 32.75 -8.95 -26.50
CA HIS A 59 32.94 -9.18 -25.07
C HIS A 59 32.49 -8.02 -24.19
N LYS A 60 32.56 -6.76 -24.65
CA LYS A 60 32.11 -5.61 -23.86
C LYS A 60 30.59 -5.62 -23.72
N LYS A 61 29.86 -5.91 -24.80
CA LYS A 61 28.39 -6.02 -24.78
C LYS A 61 27.93 -7.28 -24.06
N LEU A 62 28.65 -8.38 -24.19
CA LEU A 62 28.36 -9.61 -23.44
C LEU A 62 28.57 -9.40 -21.94
N LYS A 63 29.72 -8.84 -21.52
CA LYS A 63 29.94 -8.42 -20.13
C LYS A 63 28.87 -7.44 -19.68
N TYR A 64 28.40 -6.60 -20.60
CA TYR A 64 27.36 -5.65 -20.26
C TYR A 64 26.07 -6.34 -19.77
N ILE A 65 25.63 -7.33 -20.54
CA ILE A 65 24.47 -8.19 -20.26
C ILE A 65 24.73 -9.06 -19.03
N ASP A 66 25.95 -9.57 -18.87
CA ASP A 66 26.35 -10.40 -17.73
C ASP A 66 26.17 -9.66 -16.40
N ASP A 67 26.71 -8.43 -16.30
CA ASP A 67 26.58 -7.63 -15.09
C ASP A 67 25.10 -7.31 -14.75
N LEU A 68 24.24 -7.20 -15.76
CA LEU A 68 22.80 -7.00 -15.57
C LEU A 68 22.10 -8.28 -15.10
N ALA A 69 22.38 -9.41 -15.74
CA ALA A 69 21.76 -10.70 -15.47
C ALA A 69 22.16 -11.24 -14.09
N TYR A 70 23.43 -11.12 -13.73
CA TYR A 70 23.96 -11.54 -12.42
C TYR A 70 23.84 -10.48 -11.33
N GLY A 71 23.15 -9.36 -11.59
CA GLY A 71 22.85 -8.38 -10.56
C GLY A 71 24.05 -7.66 -9.98
N ARG A 72 25.13 -7.50 -10.76
CA ARG A 72 26.23 -6.58 -10.44
C ARG A 72 25.81 -5.12 -10.68
N ARG A 73 24.84 -4.90 -11.57
CA ARG A 73 24.20 -3.59 -11.79
C ARG A 73 22.71 -3.68 -12.09
N GLY A 74 22.09 -2.51 -12.22
CA GLY A 74 20.71 -2.36 -12.67
C GLY A 74 19.69 -2.85 -11.65
N ARG A 75 18.56 -3.34 -12.14
CA ARG A 75 17.40 -3.67 -11.29
C ARG A 75 17.64 -4.86 -10.39
N ILE A 76 18.38 -5.87 -10.85
CA ILE A 76 18.70 -7.05 -10.03
C ILE A 76 19.64 -6.69 -8.89
N ALA A 77 20.64 -5.83 -9.12
CA ALA A 77 21.52 -5.34 -8.05
C ALA A 77 20.74 -4.67 -6.91
N MET A 78 19.78 -3.80 -7.26
CA MET A 78 18.90 -3.18 -6.27
C MET A 78 18.09 -4.23 -5.49
N ILE A 79 17.54 -5.22 -6.19
CA ILE A 79 16.76 -6.31 -5.57
C ILE A 79 17.62 -7.14 -4.61
N ILE A 80 18.85 -7.47 -4.99
CA ILE A 80 19.78 -8.19 -4.12
C ILE A 80 20.08 -7.35 -2.86
N GLY A 81 20.29 -6.05 -3.00
CA GLY A 81 20.47 -5.13 -1.87
C GLY A 81 19.29 -5.16 -0.90
N GLU A 82 18.06 -5.09 -1.43
CA GLU A 82 16.82 -5.18 -0.64
C GLU A 82 16.67 -6.53 0.08
N ILE A 83 17.03 -7.64 -0.59
CA ILE A 83 16.99 -8.97 0.04
C ILE A 83 18.02 -9.07 1.16
N LYS A 84 19.24 -8.54 0.97
CA LYS A 84 20.29 -8.52 2.01
C LYS A 84 19.89 -7.72 3.25
N GLN A 85 19.18 -6.61 3.05
CA GLN A 85 18.73 -5.75 4.14
C GLN A 85 17.40 -6.21 4.76
N TYR A 86 16.83 -7.32 4.30
CA TYR A 86 15.53 -7.79 4.74
C TYR A 86 15.55 -8.32 6.18
N LYS A 87 15.09 -7.49 7.12
CA LYS A 87 15.03 -7.82 8.57
C LYS A 87 13.68 -8.35 9.04
N ASN A 88 12.62 -8.17 8.24
CA ASN A 88 11.25 -8.43 8.71
C ASN A 88 10.87 -9.91 8.63
N MET A 89 11.15 -10.67 9.68
CA MET A 89 10.81 -12.10 9.77
C MET A 89 9.31 -12.40 9.94
N LYS A 90 8.42 -11.40 9.83
CA LYS A 90 6.96 -11.58 9.95
C LYS A 90 6.24 -11.55 8.61
N LYS A 91 6.94 -11.22 7.51
CA LYS A 91 6.38 -11.16 6.16
C LYS A 91 7.33 -11.88 5.20
N PRO A 92 6.80 -12.46 4.11
CA PRO A 92 7.66 -12.98 3.06
C PRO A 92 8.35 -11.83 2.33
N CYS A 93 9.60 -12.02 1.92
CA CYS A 93 10.27 -11.07 1.05
C CYS A 93 9.65 -11.12 -0.35
N ARG A 94 8.97 -10.04 -0.75
CA ARG A 94 8.24 -9.95 -2.04
C ARG A 94 9.15 -10.28 -3.23
N TYR A 95 10.38 -9.79 -3.19
CA TYR A 95 11.32 -9.90 -4.31
C TYR A 95 11.71 -11.33 -4.65
N LEU A 96 11.62 -12.26 -3.69
CA LEU A 96 11.85 -13.68 -3.95
C LEU A 96 10.77 -14.29 -4.85
N LYS A 97 9.54 -13.79 -4.73
CA LYS A 97 8.39 -14.26 -5.52
C LYS A 97 8.26 -13.51 -6.85
N ASP A 98 8.41 -12.19 -6.82
CA ASP A 98 8.24 -11.35 -8.00
C ASP A 98 9.19 -10.14 -7.97
N MET A 99 10.13 -10.14 -8.91
CA MET A 99 11.15 -9.11 -9.09
C MET A 99 10.63 -7.81 -9.72
N ARG A 100 9.41 -7.81 -10.28
CA ARG A 100 8.85 -6.65 -10.97
C ARG A 100 8.74 -5.42 -10.06
N SER A 101 8.66 -4.25 -10.68
CA SER A 101 8.35 -3.00 -9.98
C SER A 101 6.94 -3.05 -9.39
N LEU A 102 6.70 -2.30 -8.30
CA LEU A 102 5.36 -2.23 -7.71
C LEU A 102 4.33 -1.66 -8.70
N THR A 103 4.75 -0.71 -9.53
CA THR A 103 3.93 -0.12 -10.60
C THR A 103 3.52 -1.18 -11.62
N SER A 104 4.47 -2.00 -12.11
CA SER A 104 4.20 -3.10 -13.05
C SER A 104 3.26 -4.14 -12.45
N ILE A 105 3.40 -4.47 -11.16
CA ILE A 105 2.51 -5.41 -10.46
C ILE A 105 1.10 -4.84 -10.30
N LYS A 106 0.98 -3.55 -9.95
CA LYS A 106 -0.32 -2.88 -9.82
C LYS A 106 -1.07 -2.89 -11.15
N HIS A 107 -0.33 -2.74 -12.24
CA HIS A 107 -0.84 -2.75 -13.59
C HIS A 107 -1.25 -4.16 -14.04
N ASP A 108 -0.35 -5.13 -13.90
CA ASP A 108 -0.55 -6.51 -14.36
C ASP A 108 -0.39 -7.47 -13.17
N SER A 109 -1.42 -7.54 -12.34
CA SER A 109 -1.43 -8.26 -11.05
C SER A 109 -1.45 -9.78 -11.18
N HIS A 110 -1.74 -10.31 -12.37
CA HIS A 110 -1.90 -11.74 -12.57
C HIS A 110 -0.59 -12.51 -12.31
N PRO A 111 -0.60 -13.62 -11.55
CA PRO A 111 0.61 -14.38 -11.18
C PRO A 111 1.43 -14.88 -12.36
N ALA A 112 0.79 -15.16 -13.50
CA ALA A 112 1.48 -15.61 -14.73
C ALA A 112 2.50 -14.58 -15.29
N TYR A 113 2.46 -13.34 -14.78
CA TYR A 113 3.38 -12.28 -15.17
C TYR A 113 4.52 -12.07 -14.17
N ALA A 114 4.50 -12.77 -13.04
CA ALA A 114 5.55 -12.69 -12.05
C ALA A 114 6.90 -13.12 -12.66
N ILE A 115 7.95 -12.39 -12.30
CA ILE A 115 9.32 -12.76 -12.65
C ILE A 115 9.95 -13.31 -11.37
N PRO A 116 10.08 -14.65 -11.24
CA PRO A 116 10.66 -15.24 -10.05
C PRO A 116 12.15 -14.88 -9.95
N PHE A 117 12.62 -14.76 -8.71
CA PHE A 117 14.04 -14.53 -8.45
C PHE A 117 14.84 -15.80 -8.70
N ASP A 118 15.87 -15.72 -9.54
CA ASP A 118 16.76 -16.84 -9.80
C ASP A 118 17.80 -16.96 -8.68
N GLN A 119 17.70 -18.02 -7.89
CA GLN A 119 18.57 -18.26 -6.74
C GLN A 119 20.03 -18.55 -7.12
N ARG A 120 20.31 -18.85 -8.39
CA ARG A 120 21.70 -19.01 -8.89
C ARG A 120 22.46 -17.68 -8.84
N ILE A 121 21.76 -16.56 -8.98
CA ILE A 121 22.34 -15.22 -8.96
C ILE A 121 22.80 -14.84 -7.56
N PHE A 122 21.96 -15.12 -6.56
CA PHE A 122 22.21 -14.81 -5.16
C PHE A 122 21.46 -15.81 -4.31
N LYS A 123 22.17 -16.46 -3.38
CA LYS A 123 21.56 -17.38 -2.41
C LYS A 123 21.03 -16.57 -1.22
N PRO A 124 19.70 -16.39 -1.06
CA PRO A 124 19.16 -15.68 0.08
C PRO A 124 19.41 -16.46 1.37
N ASP A 125 19.41 -15.78 2.51
CA ASP A 125 19.48 -16.44 3.82
C ASP A 125 18.35 -17.48 3.93
N PRO A 126 18.64 -18.75 4.30
CA PRO A 126 17.65 -19.79 4.51
C PRO A 126 16.48 -19.36 5.39
N LYS A 127 16.72 -18.49 6.38
CA LYS A 127 15.67 -17.94 7.26
C LYS A 127 14.60 -17.19 6.47
N ILE A 128 14.98 -16.47 5.42
CA ILE A 128 14.05 -15.72 4.57
C ILE A 128 13.28 -16.67 3.65
N LEU A 129 13.93 -17.74 3.17
CA LEU A 129 13.29 -18.76 2.33
C LEU A 129 12.21 -19.55 3.07
N GLN A 130 12.38 -19.77 4.38
CA GLN A 130 11.40 -20.45 5.24
C GLN A 130 10.14 -19.62 5.51
N LEU A 131 10.16 -18.30 5.25
CA LEU A 131 9.02 -17.41 5.46
C LEU A 131 7.98 -17.57 4.35
N THR A 132 7.32 -18.72 4.29
CA THR A 132 6.14 -18.92 3.44
C THR A 132 4.89 -18.30 4.09
N PRO A 133 3.88 -17.89 3.30
CA PRO A 133 2.59 -17.45 3.84
C PRO A 133 1.98 -18.45 4.81
N GLU A 134 2.15 -19.74 4.55
CA GLU A 134 1.69 -20.86 5.36
C GLU A 134 2.43 -20.90 6.70
N PHE A 135 3.76 -20.86 6.68
CA PHE A 135 4.59 -20.84 7.89
C PHE A 135 4.28 -19.64 8.77
N ILE A 136 4.09 -18.46 8.17
CA ILE A 136 3.70 -17.25 8.91
C ILE A 136 2.29 -17.40 9.50
N LYS A 137 1.35 -18.01 8.78
CA LYS A 137 0.00 -18.27 9.29
C LYS A 137 0.05 -19.23 10.49
N GLU A 138 0.82 -20.30 10.41
CA GLU A 138 1.03 -21.26 11.50
C GLU A 138 1.68 -20.60 12.72
N GLN A 139 2.75 -19.83 12.53
CA GLN A 139 3.39 -19.03 13.57
C GLN A 139 2.41 -18.08 14.24
N ARG A 140 1.53 -17.42 13.47
CA ARG A 140 0.51 -16.52 14.03
C ARG A 140 -0.56 -17.26 14.82
N ILE A 141 -0.95 -18.46 14.39
CA ILE A 141 -1.90 -19.31 15.12
C ILE A 141 -1.26 -19.80 16.43
N LYS A 142 -0.01 -20.27 16.38
CA LYS A 142 0.74 -20.74 17.55
C LYS A 142 0.97 -19.64 18.59
N ASN A 143 1.30 -18.43 18.12
CA ASN A 143 1.56 -17.28 18.98
C ASN A 143 0.30 -16.46 19.30
N ALA A 144 -0.89 -16.85 18.80
CA ALA A 144 -2.12 -16.21 19.21
C ALA A 144 -2.36 -16.54 20.68
N LYS A 145 -2.33 -15.53 21.55
CA LYS A 145 -2.76 -15.67 22.94
C LYS A 145 -4.21 -16.17 22.96
N ARG A 146 -4.40 -17.47 23.09
CA ARG A 146 -5.68 -18.08 23.43
C ARG A 146 -5.90 -17.78 24.90
N ILE A 147 -6.74 -16.79 25.18
CA ILE A 147 -7.32 -16.60 26.51
C ILE A 147 -8.35 -17.70 26.65
N ASP A 148 -8.18 -18.57 27.63
CA ASP A 148 -9.14 -19.62 27.98
C ASP A 148 -10.51 -18.95 28.22
N PRO A 149 -11.62 -19.52 27.72
CA PRO A 149 -12.96 -19.00 27.99
C PRO A 149 -13.23 -18.69 29.46
N LYS A 150 -12.62 -19.44 30.38
CA LYS A 150 -12.77 -19.25 31.84
C LYS A 150 -12.08 -17.98 32.36
N ASP A 151 -11.06 -17.49 31.67
CA ASP A 151 -10.29 -16.30 32.05
C ASP A 151 -10.76 -15.03 31.34
N LEU A 152 -11.89 -15.09 30.63
CA LEU A 152 -12.46 -13.95 29.90
C LEU A 152 -13.10 -12.94 30.86
N VAL A 153 -12.32 -11.93 31.27
CA VAL A 153 -12.86 -10.79 32.01
C VAL A 153 -13.48 -9.77 31.04
N ILE A 154 -14.81 -9.64 31.10
CA ILE A 154 -15.59 -8.66 30.33
C ILE A 154 -15.79 -7.40 31.19
N HIS A 155 -15.44 -6.23 30.67
CA HIS A 155 -15.70 -4.96 31.33
C HIS A 155 -16.59 -4.07 30.47
N LYS A 156 -17.50 -3.35 31.12
CA LYS A 156 -18.28 -2.29 30.49
C LYS A 156 -17.40 -1.04 30.37
N VAL A 157 -17.19 -0.57 29.16
CA VAL A 157 -16.48 0.68 28.85
C VAL A 157 -17.52 1.72 28.50
N VAL A 158 -17.44 2.89 29.13
CA VAL A 158 -18.25 4.06 28.80
C VAL A 158 -17.37 5.07 28.08
N THR A 159 -17.84 5.60 26.96
CA THR A 159 -17.15 6.65 26.19
C THR A 159 -17.42 8.02 26.81
N THR A 160 -16.65 9.03 26.39
CA THR A 160 -16.82 10.42 26.84
C THR A 160 -18.22 10.98 26.60
N TYR A 161 -18.93 10.48 25.58
CA TYR A 161 -20.31 10.89 25.23
C TYR A 161 -21.39 9.97 25.82
N GLY A 162 -21.05 9.12 26.78
CA GLY A 162 -22.01 8.26 27.49
C GLY A 162 -22.40 6.96 26.79
N PHE A 163 -21.89 6.68 25.58
CA PHE A 163 -22.11 5.39 24.93
C PHE A 163 -21.35 4.30 25.68
N TRP A 164 -21.97 3.14 25.88
CA TRP A 164 -21.32 2.02 26.54
C TRP A 164 -21.20 0.80 25.63
N PHE A 165 -20.11 0.04 25.80
CA PHE A 165 -19.91 -1.23 25.12
C PHE A 165 -19.09 -2.18 25.98
N TYR A 166 -19.26 -3.49 25.76
CA TYR A 166 -18.46 -4.49 26.44
C TYR A 166 -17.13 -4.71 25.72
N ARG A 167 -16.04 -4.73 26.50
CA ARG A 167 -14.70 -5.04 26.02
C ARG A 167 -14.14 -6.21 26.82
N ILE A 168 -13.48 -7.13 26.11
CA ILE A 168 -12.78 -8.25 26.72
C ILE A 168 -11.37 -7.80 27.11
N LYS A 169 -11.00 -7.92 28.38
CA LYS A 169 -9.66 -7.58 28.89
C LYS A 169 -8.61 -8.46 28.20
N GLY A 170 -7.49 -7.87 27.80
CA GLY A 170 -6.40 -8.60 27.11
C GLY A 170 -6.64 -8.92 25.63
N ARG A 171 -7.85 -8.71 25.07
CA ARG A 171 -8.08 -8.79 23.62
C ARG A 171 -8.03 -7.40 22.98
N LYS A 172 -7.42 -7.34 21.79
CA LYS A 172 -7.50 -6.16 20.94
C LYS A 172 -8.95 -6.02 20.45
N GLN A 173 -9.51 -4.83 20.61
CA GLN A 173 -10.85 -4.53 20.11
C GLN A 173 -10.91 -4.73 18.58
N PRO A 174 -11.98 -5.37 18.05
CA PRO A 174 -12.16 -5.47 16.61
C PRO A 174 -12.19 -4.10 15.94
N ASN A 175 -11.50 -3.95 14.80
CA ASN A 175 -11.40 -2.68 14.11
C ASN A 175 -12.77 -2.11 13.70
N TRP A 176 -13.75 -2.96 13.37
CA TRP A 176 -15.10 -2.52 12.99
C TRP A 176 -15.82 -1.81 14.14
N LEU A 177 -15.67 -2.31 15.38
CA LEU A 177 -16.31 -1.72 16.55
C LEU A 177 -15.69 -0.37 16.87
N GLY A 178 -14.36 -0.26 16.76
CA GLY A 178 -13.65 1.02 16.91
C GLY A 178 -14.09 2.07 15.88
N LYS A 179 -14.29 1.66 14.62
CA LYS A 179 -14.84 2.55 13.57
C LYS A 179 -16.26 3.01 13.91
N LYS A 180 -17.13 2.11 14.37
CA LYS A 180 -18.52 2.44 14.73
C LYS A 180 -18.60 3.43 15.90
N ILE A 181 -17.80 3.23 16.95
CA ILE A 181 -17.71 4.18 18.07
C ILE A 181 -17.22 5.55 17.60
N LYS A 182 -16.18 5.58 16.76
CA LYS A 182 -15.66 6.83 16.19
C LYS A 182 -16.73 7.60 15.40
N GLU A 183 -17.52 6.87 14.61
CA GLU A 183 -18.62 7.46 13.83
C GLU A 183 -19.71 8.04 14.73
N LEU A 184 -20.14 7.30 15.76
CA LEU A 184 -21.12 7.77 16.73
C LEU A 184 -20.62 9.02 17.48
N ASN A 185 -19.37 9.04 17.93
CA ASN A 185 -18.76 10.21 18.56
C ASN A 185 -18.77 11.42 17.61
N ARG A 186 -18.42 11.22 16.33
CA ARG A 186 -18.43 12.29 15.33
C ARG A 186 -19.84 12.87 15.11
N GLN A 187 -20.86 12.01 15.07
CA GLN A 187 -22.25 12.43 14.94
C GLN A 187 -22.71 13.22 16.17
N TYR A 188 -22.35 12.76 17.36
CA TYR A 188 -22.67 13.44 18.60
C TYR A 188 -21.99 14.81 18.68
N ASP A 189 -20.69 14.89 18.40
CA ASP A 189 -19.93 16.14 18.32
C ASP A 189 -20.56 17.15 17.35
N LYS A 190 -20.99 16.68 16.18
CA LYS A 190 -21.65 17.54 15.19
C LYS A 190 -22.95 18.12 15.74
N ARG A 191 -23.75 17.29 16.42
CA ARG A 191 -25.00 17.75 17.06
C ARG A 191 -24.72 18.73 18.18
N THR A 192 -23.78 18.42 19.07
CA THR A 192 -23.42 19.32 20.19
C THR A 192 -22.93 20.67 19.68
N LYS A 193 -22.09 20.70 18.64
CA LYS A 193 -21.64 21.96 18.02
C LYS A 193 -22.80 22.73 17.40
N HIS A 194 -23.73 22.04 16.75
CA HIS A 194 -24.92 22.67 16.20
C HIS A 194 -25.80 23.28 17.29
N TYR A 195 -26.06 22.55 18.39
CA TYR A 195 -26.81 23.08 19.52
C TYR A 195 -26.15 24.31 20.15
N LYS A 196 -24.84 24.26 20.38
CA LYS A 196 -24.09 25.43 20.90
C LYS A 196 -24.21 26.65 19.99
N LEU A 197 -24.09 26.45 18.68
CA LEU A 197 -24.28 27.54 17.72
C LEU A 197 -25.70 28.11 17.76
N MET A 198 -26.72 27.25 17.95
CA MET A 198 -28.10 27.73 18.10
C MET A 198 -28.30 28.48 19.42
N GLU A 199 -27.68 28.03 20.52
CA GLU A 199 -27.67 28.74 21.80
C GLU A 199 -27.02 30.13 21.66
N GLU A 200 -25.86 30.21 21.00
CA GLU A 200 -25.17 31.49 20.69
C GLU A 200 -26.08 32.44 19.89
N TYR A 201 -26.77 31.96 18.85
CA TYR A 201 -27.71 32.81 18.11
C TYR A 201 -28.92 33.26 18.94
N LEU A 202 -29.43 32.40 19.84
CA LEU A 202 -30.52 32.78 20.74
C LEU A 202 -30.07 33.88 21.72
N GLU A 203 -28.83 33.81 22.20
CA GLU A 203 -28.23 34.85 23.04
C GLU A 203 -28.07 36.17 22.26
N GLU A 204 -27.51 36.13 21.05
CA GLU A 204 -27.35 37.31 20.18
C GLU A 204 -28.71 37.97 19.86
N MET A 205 -29.73 37.19 19.50
CA MET A 205 -31.08 37.72 19.25
C MET A 205 -31.68 38.38 20.49
N ALA A 206 -31.46 37.80 21.68
CA ALA A 206 -31.95 38.38 22.93
C ALA A 206 -31.22 39.70 23.28
N GLU A 207 -29.93 39.81 22.96
CA GLU A 207 -29.17 41.05 23.09
C GLU A 207 -29.64 42.13 22.12
N GLU A 208 -29.87 41.77 20.86
CA GLU A 208 -30.41 42.67 19.84
C GLU A 208 -31.80 43.19 20.21
N GLU A 209 -32.70 42.32 20.68
CA GLU A 209 -34.04 42.72 21.15
C GLU A 209 -33.95 43.68 22.34
N ARG A 210 -33.02 43.45 23.28
CA ARG A 210 -32.76 44.41 24.37
C ARG A 210 -32.27 45.75 23.83
N PHE A 211 -31.38 45.75 22.85
CA PHE A 211 -30.85 46.98 22.25
C PHE A 211 -31.93 47.78 21.53
N LEU A 212 -32.78 47.12 20.72
CA LEU A 212 -33.89 47.76 20.00
C LEU A 212 -34.92 48.35 20.96
N ASN A 213 -35.25 47.63 22.04
CA ASN A 213 -36.12 48.14 23.10
C ASN A 213 -35.56 49.42 23.76
N HIS A 214 -34.23 49.52 23.96
CA HIS A 214 -33.60 50.74 24.48
C HIS A 214 -33.70 51.93 23.52
N LEU A 215 -33.78 51.68 22.21
CA LEU A 215 -33.97 52.71 21.18
C LEU A 215 -35.44 53.11 20.98
N GLY A 216 -36.38 52.48 21.70
CA GLY A 216 -37.81 52.75 21.57
C GLY A 216 -38.44 52.18 20.29
N VAL A 217 -37.78 51.21 19.65
CA VAL A 217 -38.29 50.50 18.47
C VAL A 217 -39.06 49.26 18.94
N ASP A 218 -40.37 49.25 18.68
CA ASP A 218 -41.29 48.19 19.13
C ASP A 218 -41.35 47.03 18.11
N ASP A 219 -40.22 46.38 17.86
CA ASP A 219 -40.11 45.22 16.97
C ASP A 219 -39.86 43.92 17.77
N HIS A 220 -40.93 43.30 18.24
CA HIS A 220 -40.89 42.08 19.07
C HIS A 220 -40.79 40.77 18.25
N GLY A 221 -40.23 40.81 17.05
CA GLY A 221 -40.23 39.67 16.12
C GLY A 221 -39.56 38.39 16.63
N TYR A 222 -38.55 38.50 17.51
CA TYR A 222 -37.70 37.39 17.92
C TYR A 222 -38.24 36.56 19.10
N SER A 223 -38.99 37.17 20.03
CA SER A 223 -39.58 36.51 21.21
C SER A 223 -40.62 35.44 20.88
N LYS A 224 -41.17 35.42 19.65
CA LYS A 224 -42.09 34.37 19.17
C LYS A 224 -41.38 33.05 18.86
N TYR A 225 -40.07 33.04 18.65
CA TYR A 225 -39.30 31.86 18.25
C TYR A 225 -38.48 31.22 19.37
N THR A 226 -38.40 31.84 20.55
CA THR A 226 -37.65 31.37 21.72
C THR A 226 -38.39 30.32 22.57
N ILE A 227 -39.66 30.01 22.27
CA ILE A 227 -40.41 28.96 22.98
C ILE A 227 -40.23 27.61 22.28
N LEU A 228 -39.09 26.96 22.53
CA LEU A 228 -38.97 25.51 22.45
C LEU A 228 -38.38 25.03 23.78
N LYS A 229 -39.28 24.82 24.76
CA LYS A 229 -39.00 24.06 25.98
C LYS A 229 -39.19 22.57 25.73
#